data_AF-A0A6B2M6K3-F1
#
_entry.id   AF-A0A6B2M6K3-F1
#
_cell.length_a   1.000
_cell.length_b   1.000
_cell.length_c   1.000
_cell.angle_alpha   90.00
_cell.angle_beta   90.00
_cell.angle_gamma   90.00
#
_symmetry.space_group_name_H-M   'P 1'
#
loop_
_entity.id
_entity.type
_entity.pdbx_description
1 polymer ?
#
loop_
_entity_poly.entity_id
_entity_poly.type
_entity_poly.pdbx_seq_one_letter_code
_entity_poly.pdbx_strand_id
1 'polypeptide(L)'
;MSAMIQEETRIYTRILTLLILLAAVTVSGCLGLLWLRQKIELTAQATRSLETEIAKEERRLRYVDTKIAEIHQPLYLERQVKRLGLSLGPPKADQVVYIRWASERGNAYAAKGTAPEKSGKKDPFRHSIDLAVMESLVPID
;
A
#
# COMPACT_ATOMS: atom_id res chain seq x y z
N MET A 1 -66.64 -48.10 12.51
CA MET A 1 -66.01 -46.76 12.57
C MET A 1 -65.19 -46.57 11.30
N SER A 2 -65.88 -46.47 10.16
CA SER A 2 -66.19 -45.22 9.43
C SER A 2 -64.97 -44.67 8.68
N ALA A 3 -64.80 -45.18 7.45
CA ALA A 3 -63.83 -44.69 6.47
C ALA A 3 -63.96 -43.18 6.21
N MET A 4 -65.15 -42.61 6.47
CA MET A 4 -65.42 -41.18 6.38
C MET A 4 -64.63 -40.35 7.41
N ILE A 5 -64.49 -40.84 8.65
CA ILE A 5 -63.69 -40.15 9.70
C ILE A 5 -62.19 -40.20 9.32
N GLN A 6 -61.76 -41.24 8.62
CA GLN A 6 -60.38 -41.41 8.20
C GLN A 6 -59.99 -40.51 7.01
N GLU A 7 -60.95 -40.14 6.16
CA GLU A 7 -60.76 -39.16 5.08
C GLU A 7 -60.65 -37.73 5.62
N GLU A 8 -61.54 -37.34 6.54
CA GLU A 8 -61.53 -36.01 7.15
C GLU A 8 -60.22 -35.76 7.91
N THR A 9 -59.78 -36.73 8.71
CA THR A 9 -58.52 -36.63 9.49
C THR A 9 -57.29 -36.45 8.60
N ARG A 10 -57.25 -37.04 7.39
CA ARG A 10 -56.15 -36.83 6.42
C ARG A 10 -56.13 -35.40 5.87
N ILE A 11 -57.30 -34.82 5.61
CA ILE A 11 -57.40 -33.43 5.13
C ILE A 11 -56.92 -32.48 6.22
N TYR A 12 -57.39 -32.66 7.46
CA TYR A 12 -56.95 -31.83 8.59
C TYR A 12 -55.44 -31.94 8.84
N THR A 13 -54.88 -33.15 8.82
CA THR A 13 -53.42 -33.30 8.97
C THR A 13 -52.65 -32.64 7.84
N ARG A 14 -53.10 -32.75 6.57
CA ARG A 14 -52.47 -32.05 5.44
C ARG A 14 -52.50 -30.53 5.62
N ILE A 15 -53.65 -29.96 5.97
CA ILE A 15 -53.78 -28.51 6.21
C ILE A 15 -52.86 -28.07 7.35
N LEU A 16 -52.83 -28.83 8.45
CA LEU A 16 -52.00 -28.52 9.61
C LEU A 16 -50.50 -28.58 9.25
N THR A 17 -50.07 -29.58 8.47
CA THR A 17 -48.69 -29.65 7.98
C THR A 17 -48.31 -28.49 7.08
N LEU A 18 -49.21 -28.04 6.18
CA LEU A 18 -48.98 -26.88 5.33
C LEU A 18 -48.86 -25.59 6.15
N LEU A 19 -49.68 -25.44 7.18
CA LEU A 19 -49.65 -24.28 8.07
C LEU A 19 -48.34 -24.22 8.88
N ILE A 20 -47.89 -25.36 9.41
CA ILE A 20 -46.60 -25.45 10.10
C ILE A 20 -45.46 -25.14 9.13
N LEU A 21 -45.50 -25.66 7.91
CA LEU A 21 -44.46 -25.41 6.91
C LEU A 21 -44.40 -23.93 6.53
N LEU A 22 -45.56 -23.29 6.33
CA LEU A 22 -45.64 -21.86 6.09
C LEU A 22 -45.03 -21.06 7.24
N ALA A 23 -45.39 -21.39 8.49
CA ALA A 23 -44.84 -20.74 9.68
C ALA A 23 -43.32 -20.94 9.81
N ALA A 24 -42.82 -22.14 9.50
CA ALA A 24 -41.38 -22.42 9.53
C ALA A 24 -40.61 -21.60 8.47
N VAL A 25 -41.16 -21.46 7.27
CA VAL A 25 -40.56 -20.67 6.19
C VAL A 25 -40.55 -19.18 6.53
N THR A 26 -41.64 -18.64 7.10
CA THR A 26 -41.68 -17.23 7.48
C THR A 26 -40.73 -16.92 8.64
N VAL A 27 -40.69 -17.76 9.68
CA VAL A 27 -39.79 -17.57 10.83
C VAL A 27 -38.32 -17.68 10.40
N SER A 28 -37.98 -18.69 9.61
CA SER A 28 -36.61 -18.85 9.09
C SER A 28 -36.21 -17.70 8.16
N GLY A 29 -37.12 -17.21 7.33
CA GLY A 29 -36.89 -16.04 6.48
C GLY A 29 -36.62 -14.77 7.29
N CYS A 30 -37.43 -14.49 8.31
CA CYS A 30 -37.25 -13.36 9.21
C CYS A 30 -35.92 -13.45 9.98
N LEU A 31 -35.59 -14.64 10.51
CA LEU A 31 -34.35 -14.88 11.23
C LEU A 31 -33.13 -14.70 10.32
N GLY A 32 -33.19 -15.20 9.09
CA GLY A 32 -32.13 -15.04 8.09
C GLY A 32 -31.88 -13.58 7.73
N LEU A 33 -32.94 -12.78 7.60
CA LEU A 33 -32.83 -11.34 7.33
C LEU A 33 -32.16 -10.61 8.50
N LEU A 34 -32.53 -10.92 9.74
CA LEU A 34 -31.92 -10.33 10.93
C LEU A 34 -30.43 -10.70 11.02
N TRP A 35 -30.09 -11.96 10.77
CA TRP A 35 -28.71 -12.43 10.71
C TRP A 35 -27.90 -11.68 9.65
N LEU A 36 -28.47 -11.46 8.47
CA LEU A 36 -27.81 -10.71 7.40
C LEU A 36 -27.55 -9.26 7.83
N ARG A 37 -28.53 -8.60 8.46
CA ARG A 37 -28.37 -7.24 8.99
C ARG A 37 -27.26 -7.16 10.03
N GLN A 38 -27.21 -8.12 10.95
CA GLN A 38 -26.15 -8.20 11.96
C GLN A 38 -24.77 -8.42 11.32
N LYS A 39 -24.68 -9.30 10.32
CA LYS A 39 -23.45 -9.55 9.54
C LYS A 39 -22.97 -8.28 8.83
N ILE A 40 -23.87 -7.51 8.23
CA ILE A 40 -23.53 -6.25 7.56
C ILE A 40 -22.99 -5.24 8.57
N GLU A 41 -23.63 -5.08 9.72
CA GLU A 41 -23.18 -4.13 10.75
C GLU A 41 -21.78 -4.49 11.28
N LEU A 42 -21.56 -5.76 11.62
CA LEU A 42 -20.24 -6.24 12.05
C LEU A 42 -19.18 -6.03 10.97
N THR A 43 -19.52 -6.28 9.71
CA THR A 43 -18.60 -6.09 8.59
C THR A 43 -18.30 -4.61 8.39
N ALA A 44 -19.30 -3.73 8.44
CA ALA A 44 -19.13 -2.30 8.29
C ALA A 44 -18.27 -1.70 9.42
N GLN A 45 -18.44 -2.18 10.66
CA GLN A 45 -17.59 -1.79 11.78
C GLN A 45 -16.13 -2.22 11.57
N ALA A 46 -15.90 -3.47 11.13
CA ALA A 46 -14.57 -3.96 10.80
C ALA A 46 -13.92 -3.17 9.64
N THR A 47 -14.70 -2.81 8.62
CA THR A 47 -14.22 -1.96 7.52
C THR A 47 -13.81 -0.59 8.03
N ARG A 48 -14.64 0.06 8.87
CA ARG A 48 -14.30 1.36 9.45
C ARG A 48 -13.04 1.30 10.31
N SER A 49 -12.84 0.25 11.10
CA SER A 49 -11.60 0.11 11.88
C SER A 49 -10.38 0.02 10.96
N LEU A 50 -10.47 -0.78 9.89
CA LEU A 50 -9.39 -0.89 8.90
C LEU A 50 -9.11 0.43 8.19
N GLU A 51 -10.15 1.18 7.79
CA GLU A 51 -9.98 2.52 7.22
C GLU A 51 -9.24 3.46 8.17
N THR A 52 -9.53 3.41 9.47
CA THR A 52 -8.81 4.25 10.44
C THR A 52 -7.34 3.84 10.60
N GLU A 53 -7.02 2.55 10.52
CA GLU A 53 -5.65 2.07 10.56
C GLU A 53 -4.88 2.47 9.31
N ILE A 54 -5.48 2.31 8.13
CA ILE A 54 -4.90 2.76 6.86
C ILE A 54 -4.62 4.27 6.90
N ALA A 55 -5.57 5.07 7.40
CA ALA A 55 -5.37 6.52 7.52
C ALA A 55 -4.27 6.89 8.54
N LYS A 56 -4.02 6.07 9.57
CA LYS A 56 -2.89 6.28 10.48
C LYS A 56 -1.57 5.96 9.77
N GLU A 57 -1.53 4.87 9.02
CA GLU A 57 -0.32 4.46 8.31
C GLU A 57 0.04 5.43 7.18
N GLU A 58 -0.94 5.92 6.43
CA GLU A 58 -0.73 6.94 5.40
C GLU A 58 -0.15 8.24 5.99
N ARG A 59 -0.58 8.63 7.21
CA ARG A 59 0.03 9.78 7.91
C ARG A 59 1.48 9.50 8.31
N ARG A 60 1.80 8.28 8.75
CA ARG A 60 3.19 7.88 9.03
C ARG A 60 4.04 7.92 7.77
N LEU A 61 3.52 7.38 6.67
CA LEU A 61 4.20 7.39 5.38
C LEU A 61 4.51 8.82 4.93
N ARG A 62 3.52 9.72 4.99
CA ARG A 62 3.71 11.14 4.66
C ARG A 62 4.72 11.82 5.57
N TYR A 63 4.74 11.51 6.87
CA TYR A 63 5.73 12.06 7.79
C TYR A 63 7.15 11.62 7.40
N VAL A 64 7.34 10.32 7.13
CA VAL A 64 8.62 9.78 6.69
C VAL A 64 9.03 10.39 5.35
N ASP A 65 8.12 10.50 4.38
CA ASP A 65 8.39 11.12 3.08
C ASP A 65 8.80 12.58 3.23
N THR A 66 8.11 13.34 4.10
CA THR A 66 8.49 14.72 4.43
C THR A 66 9.90 14.78 5.03
N LYS A 67 10.28 13.83 5.88
CA LYS A 67 11.62 13.76 6.50
C LYS A 67 12.70 13.38 5.48
N ILE A 68 12.41 12.44 4.58
CA ILE A 68 13.30 12.07 3.48
C ILE A 68 13.51 13.28 2.58
N ALA A 69 12.44 13.99 2.20
CA ALA A 69 12.52 15.20 1.40
C ALA A 69 13.33 16.30 2.10
N GLU A 70 13.19 16.47 3.42
CA GLU A 70 13.99 17.41 4.20
C GLU A 70 15.49 17.07 4.17
N ILE A 71 15.84 15.78 4.27
CA ILE A 71 17.24 15.31 4.22
C ILE A 71 17.81 15.44 2.79
N HIS A 72 17.01 15.15 1.77
CA HIS A 72 17.43 15.18 0.36
C HIS A 72 17.46 16.59 -0.23
N GLN A 73 17.02 17.61 0.51
CA GLN A 73 17.11 18.99 0.04
C GLN A 73 18.57 19.48 0.02
N PRO A 74 19.00 20.16 -1.06
CA PRO A 74 20.36 20.71 -1.17
C PRO A 74 20.68 21.72 -0.04
N LEU A 75 19.66 22.37 0.51
CA LEU A 75 19.80 23.25 1.68
C LEU A 75 20.23 22.50 2.95
N TYR A 76 19.84 21.24 3.13
CA TYR A 76 20.24 20.46 4.30
C TYR A 76 21.75 20.18 4.28
N LEU A 77 22.27 19.76 3.12
CA LEU A 77 23.70 19.56 2.89
C LEU A 77 24.50 20.86 3.10
N GLU A 78 24.02 22.00 2.61
CA GLU A 78 24.70 23.29 2.81
C GLU A 78 24.76 23.69 4.29
N ARG A 79 23.68 23.47 5.04
CA ARG A 79 23.64 23.72 6.50
C ARG A 79 24.62 22.79 7.23
N GLN A 80 24.70 21.53 6.84
CA GLN A 80 25.56 20.54 7.48
C GLN A 80 27.04 20.84 7.23
N VAL A 81 27.40 21.24 6.00
CA VAL A 81 28.76 21.71 5.63
C VAL A 81 29.17 22.94 6.45
N LYS A 82 28.28 23.94 6.59
CA LYS A 82 28.51 25.12 7.44
C LYS A 82 28.68 24.75 8.92
N ARG A 83 27.86 23.84 9.45
CA ARG A 83 27.90 23.40 10.86
C ARG A 83 29.20 22.67 11.19
N LEU A 84 29.66 21.82 10.29
CA LEU A 84 30.87 21.02 10.46
C LEU A 84 32.15 21.78 10.05
N GLY A 85 32.04 23.02 9.58
CA GLY A 85 33.17 23.86 9.20
C GLY A 85 33.95 23.35 7.99
N LEU A 86 33.36 22.51 7.15
CA LEU A 86 34.02 22.04 5.93
C LEU A 86 33.99 23.13 4.86
N SER A 87 35.10 23.34 4.17
CA SER A 87 35.21 24.23 3.00
C SER A 87 34.71 23.58 1.72
N LEU A 88 33.66 22.74 1.81
CA LEU A 88 33.06 22.06 0.67
C LEU A 88 32.14 23.02 -0.09
N GLY A 89 32.55 23.43 -1.28
CA GLY A 89 31.72 24.17 -2.23
C GLY A 89 30.97 23.22 -3.19
N PRO A 90 29.97 23.73 -3.94
CA PRO A 90 29.35 22.95 -5.00
C PRO A 90 30.41 22.47 -6.00
N PRO A 91 30.37 21.19 -6.42
CA PRO A 91 31.37 20.63 -7.33
C PRO A 91 31.37 21.40 -8.66
N LYS A 92 32.56 21.68 -9.20
CA LYS A 92 32.69 22.31 -10.52
C LYS A 92 32.21 21.32 -11.58
N ALA A 93 31.62 21.82 -12.67
CA ALA A 93 31.07 20.98 -13.75
C ALA A 93 32.10 19.98 -14.31
N ASP A 94 33.38 20.35 -14.32
CA ASP A 94 34.48 19.51 -14.81
C ASP A 94 34.86 18.35 -13.85
N GLN A 95 34.35 18.37 -12.61
CA GLN A 95 34.60 17.34 -11.58
C GLN A 95 33.46 16.30 -11.51
N VAL A 96 32.38 16.48 -12.27
CA VAL A 96 31.23 15.58 -12.26
C VAL A 96 31.43 14.51 -13.32
N VAL A 97 31.67 13.27 -12.89
CA VAL A 97 31.82 12.11 -13.77
C VAL A 97 30.50 11.35 -13.85
N TYR A 98 29.87 11.35 -15.02
CA TYR A 98 28.64 10.60 -15.26
C TYR A 98 28.98 9.16 -15.64
N ILE A 99 28.71 8.22 -14.73
CA ILE A 99 28.88 6.80 -15.00
C ILE A 99 27.60 6.31 -15.69
N ARG A 100 27.72 5.88 -16.96
CA ARG A 100 26.62 5.26 -17.68
C ARG A 100 26.57 3.78 -17.29
N TRP A 101 25.60 3.42 -16.45
CA TRP A 101 25.36 2.02 -16.09
C TRP A 101 25.02 1.25 -17.37
N ALA A 102 25.96 0.45 -17.85
CA ALA A 102 25.69 -0.55 -18.87
C ALA A 102 24.97 -1.70 -18.15
N SER A 103 23.64 -1.73 -18.27
CA SER A 103 22.91 -2.97 -18.10
C SER A 103 23.40 -3.90 -19.20
N GLU A 104 24.39 -4.74 -18.91
CA GLU A 104 24.46 -6.08 -19.47
C GLU A 104 25.61 -6.86 -18.82
N ARG A 105 25.27 -8.06 -18.34
CA ARG A 105 26.23 -9.10 -18.00
C ARG A 105 27.18 -9.28 -19.18
N GLY A 106 28.47 -9.24 -18.89
CA GLY A 106 29.47 -9.90 -19.71
C GLY A 106 30.28 -8.97 -20.60
N ASN A 107 31.54 -8.89 -20.23
CA ASN A 107 32.71 -8.77 -21.10
C ASN A 107 33.24 -7.37 -21.46
N ALA A 108 34.49 -7.21 -21.00
CA ALA A 108 35.62 -6.67 -21.72
C ALA A 108 35.72 -5.13 -21.84
N TYR A 109 36.98 -4.69 -21.93
CA TYR A 109 37.45 -3.34 -22.23
C TYR A 109 37.45 -2.37 -21.03
N ALA A 110 38.55 -2.07 -20.32
CA ALA A 110 39.97 -2.20 -20.64
C ALA A 110 40.31 -1.83 -22.08
N ALA A 111 39.93 -0.64 -22.55
CA ALA A 111 40.58 -0.04 -23.71
C ALA A 111 40.47 1.49 -23.68
N LYS A 112 41.63 2.10 -23.41
CA LYS A 112 42.13 3.38 -23.94
C LYS A 112 41.22 4.61 -23.89
N GLY A 113 41.76 5.60 -23.19
CA GLY A 113 41.23 6.96 -23.12
C GLY A 113 40.85 7.55 -24.47
N THR A 114 39.69 8.16 -24.48
CA THR A 114 39.35 9.31 -25.31
C THR A 114 38.42 10.17 -24.47
N ALA A 115 38.80 11.43 -24.29
CA ALA A 115 38.05 12.41 -23.51
C ALA A 115 36.65 12.61 -24.14
N PRO A 116 35.56 12.62 -23.35
CA PRO A 116 34.26 12.94 -23.91
C PRO A 116 34.14 14.44 -24.18
N GLU A 117 33.72 14.69 -25.40
CA GLU A 117 33.33 15.93 -26.05
C GLU A 117 32.35 16.78 -25.21
N LYS A 118 32.55 18.11 -25.26
CA LYS A 118 31.77 19.13 -24.54
C LYS A 118 30.29 19.08 -24.96
N SER A 119 29.47 18.30 -24.26
CA SER A 119 28.02 18.36 -24.36
C SER A 119 27.49 19.47 -23.46
N GLY A 120 26.82 20.44 -24.07
CA GLY A 120 26.30 21.66 -23.46
C GLY A 120 25.52 21.47 -22.17
N LYS A 121 25.74 22.43 -21.26
CA LYS A 121 24.87 22.93 -20.18
C LYS A 121 23.69 22.00 -19.85
N LYS A 122 23.99 20.84 -19.26
CA LYS A 122 22.99 19.96 -18.64
C LYS A 122 23.09 20.16 -17.14
N ASP A 123 21.97 20.58 -16.55
CA ASP A 123 21.87 20.84 -15.12
C ASP A 123 22.33 19.60 -14.31
N PRO A 124 23.33 19.75 -13.44
CA PRO A 124 24.01 18.64 -12.77
C PRO A 124 23.14 17.91 -11.73
N PHE A 125 21.98 18.46 -11.38
CA PHE A 125 21.10 17.93 -10.33
C PHE A 125 19.97 17.03 -10.83
N ARG A 126 19.86 16.82 -12.15
CA ARG A 126 18.70 16.09 -12.70
C ARG A 126 18.76 14.57 -12.52
N HIS A 127 19.91 14.02 -12.14
CA HIS A 127 20.16 12.57 -12.09
C HIS A 127 20.89 12.06 -10.83
N SER A 128 21.09 12.88 -9.80
CA SER A 128 21.97 12.56 -8.66
C SER A 128 21.26 12.05 -7.39
N ILE A 129 19.97 11.69 -7.44
CA ILE A 129 19.19 11.35 -6.23
C ILE A 129 19.41 9.90 -5.75
N ASP A 130 19.91 8.98 -6.58
CA ASP A 130 19.88 7.54 -6.26
C ASP A 130 20.99 7.02 -5.34
N LEU A 131 22.05 7.79 -5.05
CA LEU A 131 23.18 7.26 -4.25
C LEU A 131 22.97 7.38 -2.73
N ALA A 132 22.23 8.40 -2.26
CA ALA A 132 22.00 8.63 -0.83
C ALA A 132 21.00 7.63 -0.20
N VAL A 133 20.19 6.95 -1.01
CA VAL A 133 19.20 5.96 -0.55
C VAL A 133 19.86 4.65 -0.10
N MET A 134 21.08 4.34 -0.53
CA MET A 134 21.76 3.09 -0.15
C MET A 134 22.50 3.17 1.20
N GLU A 135 22.90 4.35 1.66
CA GLU A 135 23.67 4.47 2.92
C GLU A 135 22.76 4.41 4.17
N SER A 136 21.48 4.76 4.06
CA SER A 136 20.54 4.71 5.20
C SER A 136 20.02 3.31 5.55
N LEU A 137 20.49 2.25 4.86
CA LEU A 137 20.11 0.86 5.12
C LEU A 137 21.18 0.07 5.91
N VAL A 138 22.27 0.72 6.32
CA VAL A 138 23.24 0.09 7.22
C VAL A 138 22.74 0.24 8.66
N PRO A 139 22.43 -0.85 9.38
CA PRO A 139 22.10 -0.75 10.79
C PRO A 139 23.30 -0.22 11.55
N ILE A 140 23.07 0.80 12.36
CA ILE A 140 24.03 1.29 13.35
C ILE A 140 23.96 0.31 14.52
N ASP A 141 25.00 -0.50 14.69
CA ASP A 141 25.23 -1.31 15.92
C ASP A 141 25.50 -0.40 17.13
#